data_AF-A0A3C1KQ65-F1
#
_entry.id   AF-A0A3C1KQ65-F1
#
_cell.length_a   1.000
_cell.length_b   1.000
_cell.length_c   1.000
_cell.angle_alpha   90.00
_cell.angle_beta   90.00
_cell.angle_gamma   90.00
#
_symmetry.space_group_name_H-M   'P 1'
#
loop_
_entity.id
_entity.type
_entity.pdbx_description
1 polymer ?
#
loop_
_entity_poly.entity_id
_entity_poly.type
_entity_poly.pdbx_seq_one_letter_code
_entity_poly.pdbx_strand_id
1 'polypeptide(L)' 'MTSTLSTSAGLAPDAVGDPTLRITEIFYSLQGEARTVGLPTVFVRLTGCPLRCVYCDTAYAFNGG' A
#
# COMPACT_ATOMS: atom_id res chain seq x y z
N MET A 1 -6.96 -32.40 -31.31
CA MET A 1 -7.93 -31.41 -30.82
C MET A 1 -8.13 -31.62 -29.33
N THR A 2 -7.40 -30.87 -28.49
CA THR A 2 -7.79 -30.62 -27.09
C THR A 2 -6.86 -29.51 -26.60
N SER A 3 -7.29 -28.27 -26.86
CA SER A 3 -6.70 -27.08 -26.26
C SER A 3 -7.16 -27.01 -24.81
N THR A 4 -6.25 -27.19 -23.86
CA THR A 4 -6.49 -26.91 -22.45
C THR A 4 -6.38 -25.41 -22.22
N LEU A 5 -7.52 -24.72 -22.19
CA LEU A 5 -7.66 -23.37 -21.64
C LEU A 5 -7.41 -23.45 -20.13
N SER A 6 -6.27 -22.94 -19.66
CA SER A 6 -6.00 -22.73 -18.24
C SER A 6 -6.05 -21.25 -17.93
N THR A 7 -7.13 -20.88 -17.24
CA THR A 7 -7.23 -19.88 -16.16
C THR A 7 -6.55 -18.53 -16.41
N SER A 8 -7.34 -17.55 -16.83
CA SER A 8 -7.05 -16.13 -16.59
C SER A 8 -7.06 -15.88 -15.08
N ALA A 9 -5.91 -16.07 -14.43
CA ALA A 9 -5.68 -15.58 -13.08
C ALA A 9 -5.95 -14.08 -13.06
N GLY A 10 -6.83 -13.67 -12.16
CA GLY A 10 -7.47 -12.36 -12.15
C GLY A 10 -6.48 -11.20 -12.21
N LEU A 11 -6.57 -10.43 -13.29
CA LEU A 11 -6.35 -9.00 -13.20
C LEU A 11 -7.49 -8.47 -12.34
N ALA A 12 -7.20 -8.13 -11.09
CA ALA A 12 -8.15 -7.40 -10.26
C ALA A 12 -8.58 -6.15 -11.06
N PRO A 13 -9.88 -5.91 -11.22
CA PRO A 13 -10.34 -4.75 -11.95
C PRO A 13 -9.82 -3.52 -11.23
N ASP A 14 -9.13 -2.63 -11.94
CA ASP A 14 -9.06 -1.22 -11.59
C ASP A 14 -10.51 -0.69 -11.66
N ALA A 15 -11.28 -1.00 -10.61
CA ALA A 15 -12.66 -0.60 -10.47
C ALA A 15 -12.67 0.91 -10.32
N VAL A 16 -13.15 1.60 -11.36
CA VAL A 16 -13.52 3.01 -11.28
C VAL A 16 -14.78 3.12 -10.43
N GLY A 17 -14.64 2.92 -9.12
CA GLY A 17 -15.52 3.46 -8.10
C GLY A 17 -14.97 4.81 -7.62
N ASP A 18 -15.75 5.54 -6.82
CA ASP A 18 -15.26 6.74 -6.14
C ASP A 18 -13.84 6.48 -5.58
N PRO A 19 -12.86 7.38 -5.82
CA PRO A 19 -11.49 7.12 -5.41
C PRO A 19 -11.43 7.06 -3.88
N THR A 20 -11.34 5.84 -3.35
CA THR A 20 -11.24 5.56 -1.92
C THR A 20 -9.82 5.14 -1.59
N LEU A 21 -9.24 5.75 -0.56
CA LEU A 21 -7.92 5.39 -0.04
C LEU A 21 -8.09 4.57 1.23
N ARG A 22 -7.30 3.49 1.37
CA ARG A 22 -7.28 2.64 2.56
C ARG A 22 -6.18 3.15 3.50
N ILE A 23 -6.56 3.54 4.70
CA ILE A 23 -5.66 4.14 5.70
C ILE A 23 -5.37 3.12 6.80
N THR A 24 -4.09 2.92 7.10
CA THR A 24 -3.65 2.06 8.20
C THR A 24 -3.64 2.81 9.53
N GLU A 25 -3.09 4.02 9.54
CA GLU A 25 -2.98 4.86 10.74
C GLU A 25 -2.82 6.35 10.40
N ILE A 26 -3.25 7.20 11.34
CA ILE A 26 -3.03 8.65 11.32
C ILE A 26 -2.47 9.06 12.68
N PHE A 27 -1.35 9.79 12.68
CA PHE A 27 -0.74 10.28 13.92
C PHE A 27 0.03 11.58 13.70
N TYR A 28 0.25 12.33 14.79
CA TYR A 28 1.05 13.56 14.80
C TYR A 28 2.35 13.33 15.55
N SER A 29 3.47 13.65 14.91
CA SER A 29 4.82 13.47 15.49
C SER A 29 5.82 14.41 14.82
N LEU A 30 7.12 14.23 15.06
CA LEU A 30 8.21 14.93 14.35
C LEU A 30 8.70 14.07 13.17
N GLN A 31 9.02 14.70 12.04
CA GLN A 31 9.60 14.00 10.88
C GLN A 31 10.98 13.42 11.22
N GLY A 32 11.15 12.11 11.00
CA GLY A 32 12.34 11.36 11.41
C GLY A 32 13.48 11.34 10.37
N GLU A 33 13.23 11.80 9.13
CA GLU A 33 14.19 11.65 8.04
C GLU A 33 14.33 12.88 7.12
N ALA A 34 15.45 12.93 6.40
CA ALA A 34 15.77 13.85 5.32
C ALA A 34 15.76 15.35 5.71
N ARG A 35 15.37 16.23 4.77
CA ARG A 35 15.56 17.69 4.87
C ARG A 35 14.72 18.36 5.94
N THR A 36 13.59 17.75 6.31
CA THR A 36 12.62 18.30 7.26
C THR A 36 12.65 17.58 8.60
N VAL A 37 13.76 16.91 8.92
CA VAL A 37 13.93 16.21 10.19
C VAL A 37 13.63 17.15 11.37
N GLY A 38 12.86 16.67 12.34
CA GLY A 38 12.47 17.43 13.52
C GLY A 38 11.30 18.39 13.34
N LEU A 39 10.73 18.53 12.14
CA LEU A 39 9.53 19.37 11.95
C LEU A 39 8.24 18.62 12.34
N PRO A 40 7.30 19.26 13.07
CA PRO A 40 6.03 18.65 13.40
C PRO A 40 5.19 18.35 12.15
N THR A 41 4.72 17.10 12.04
CA THR A 41 4.12 16.54 10.83
C THR A 41 2.98 15.58 11.21
N VAL A 42 1.85 15.67 10.48
CA VAL A 42 0.80 14.66 10.52
C VAL A 42 1.12 13.59 9.47
N PHE A 43 1.23 12.35 9.91
CA PHE A 43 1.44 11.20 9.05
C PHE A 43 0.11 10.53 8.75
N VAL A 44 -0.10 10.21 7.47
CA VAL A 44 -1.21 9.38 7.00
C VAL A 44 -0.58 8.17 6.32
N ARG A 45 -0.59 7.01 6.97
CA ARG A 45 -0.05 5.78 6.40
C ARG A 45 -1.14 5.07 5.61
N LEU A 46 -0.87 4.79 4.34
CA LEU A 46 -1.76 4.04 3.46
C LEU A 46 -1.45 2.55 3.45
N THR A 47 -2.47 1.76 3.16
CA THR A 47 -2.37 0.32 2.92
C THR A 47 -2.30 0.02 1.42
N GLY A 48 -1.54 -1.01 1.04
CA GLY A 48 -1.64 -1.62 -0.29
C GLY A 48 -0.40 -1.44 -1.16
N CYS A 49 0.79 -1.67 -0.59
CA CYS A 49 2.02 -1.65 -1.39
C CYS A 49 2.12 -2.92 -2.26
N PRO A 50 2.34 -2.82 -3.59
CA PRO A 50 2.51 -4.00 -4.45
C PRO A 50 3.92 -4.61 -4.36
N LEU A 51 4.88 -3.89 -3.78
CA LEU A 51 6.25 -4.35 -3.63
C LEU A 51 6.39 -5.31 -2.44
N ARG A 52 7.36 -6.23 -2.52
CA ARG A 52 7.62 -7.27 -1.51
C ARG A 52 9.08 -7.23 -1.07
N CYS A 53 9.53 -6.05 -0.66
CA CYS A 53 10.90 -5.82 -0.25
C CYS A 53 11.24 -6.65 1.01
N VAL A 54 12.32 -7.43 0.96
CA VAL A 54 12.80 -8.24 2.09
C VAL A 54 13.28 -7.40 3.28
N TYR A 55 13.58 -6.12 3.03
CA TYR A 55 14.05 -5.14 4.01
C TYR A 55 12.96 -4.16 4.48
N CYS A 56 11.68 -4.46 4.22
CA CYS A 56 10.59 -3.59 4.64
C CYS A 56 10.37 -3.66 6.15
N ASP A 57 10.51 -2.52 6.82
CA ASP A 57 10.20 -2.34 8.24
C ASP A 57 8.69 -2.32 8.53
N THR A 58 7.87 -2.02 7.52
CA THR A 58 6.43 -1.83 7.60
C THR A 58 5.67 -2.90 6.79
N ALA A 59 6.05 -4.17 6.95
CA ALA A 59 5.49 -5.29 6.18
C ALA A 59 3.97 -5.47 6.36
N TYR A 60 3.40 -4.98 7.46
CA TYR A 60 1.94 -5.02 7.69
C TYR A 60 1.15 -4.12 6.71
N ALA A 61 1.80 -3.17 6.02
CA ALA A 61 1.15 -2.35 4.98
C ALA A 61 0.96 -3.09 3.63
N PHE A 62 1.47 -4.32 3.50
CA PHE A 62 1.30 -5.13 2.29
C PHE A 62 -0.14 -5.59 2.06
N ASN A 63 -0.80 -5.98 3.15
CA ASN A 63 -2.17 -6.50 3.13
C ASN A 63 -2.88 -6.00 4.39
N GLY A 64 -4.15 -5.60 4.25
CA GLY A 64 -4.97 -5.23 5.40
C GLY A 64 -5.04 -3.73 5.66
N GLY A 65 -6.25 -3.28 5.95
CA GLY A 65 -6.73 -1.90 6.00
C GLY A 65 -8.24 -1.94 5.87
#